data_AF-A0A7S1GWI7-F1
#
_entry.id   AF-A0A7S1GWI7-F1
#
_cell.length_a   1.000
_cell.length_b   1.000
_cell.length_c   1.000
_cell.angle_alpha   90.00
_cell.angle_beta   90.00
_cell.angle_gamma   90.00
#
_symmetry.space_group_name_H-M   'P 1'
#
loop_
_entity.id
_entity.type
_entity.pdbx_description
1 polymer ?
#
loop_
_entity_poly.entity_id
_entity_poly.type
_entity_poly.pdbx_seq_one_letter_code
_entity_poly.pdbx_strand_id
1 'polypeptide(L)'
;MHICASLACLVCKQWQASENRIPRDQRLFVTDRPRIMFITVAAASGLSAAFRSPLGGVVFCFEELATHWNFEVMNRCIIAAAFASIIVCYCMAGQDVEDSTGRHPFDISIVSLESIGHSARIPPIFRMWEIFVLVFIGAVGGVVGATFVGLTSWMSRMRKRIFPDE
;
A
#
# COMPACT_ATOMS: atom_id res chain seq x y z
N MET A 1 3.80 -5.20 3.47
CA MET A 1 4.33 -3.97 4.09
C MET A 1 5.64 -4.19 4.86
N HIS A 2 5.67 -5.05 5.89
CA HIS A 2 6.88 -5.30 6.69
C HIS A 2 8.10 -5.74 5.87
N ILE A 3 7.94 -6.68 4.93
CA ILE A 3 9.04 -7.14 4.05
C ILE A 3 9.66 -5.96 3.28
N CYS A 4 8.82 -5.10 2.69
CA CYS A 4 9.25 -3.92 1.94
C CYS A 4 9.96 -2.90 2.86
N ALA A 5 9.48 -2.71 4.09
CA ALA A 5 10.13 -1.84 5.07
C ALA A 5 11.50 -2.39 5.51
N SER A 6 11.62 -3.70 5.72
CA SER A 6 12.89 -4.37 6.05
C SER A 6 13.89 -4.26 4.90
N LEU A 7 13.45 -4.51 3.65
CA LEU A 7 14.28 -4.34 2.46
C LEU A 7 14.73 -2.88 2.30
N ALA A 8 13.83 -1.92 2.50
CA ALA A 8 14.17 -0.50 2.46
C ALA A 8 15.23 -0.14 3.50
N CYS A 9 15.12 -0.68 4.72
CA CYS A 9 16.12 -0.47 5.78
C CYS A 9 17.49 -1.06 5.39
N LEU A 10 17.52 -2.26 4.80
CA LEU A 10 18.76 -2.89 4.32
C LEU A 10 19.42 -2.06 3.21
N VAL A 11 18.64 -1.59 2.23
CA VAL A 11 19.14 -0.74 1.14
C VAL A 11 19.66 0.59 1.69
N CYS A 12 18.94 1.23 2.63
CA CYS A 12 19.42 2.44 3.29
C CYS A 12 20.73 2.21 4.07
N LYS A 13 20.87 1.08 4.77
CA LYS A 13 22.11 0.73 5.49
C LYS A 13 23.26 0.51 4.52
N GLN A 14 23.03 -0.21 3.43
CA GLN A 14 24.04 -0.44 2.40
C GLN A 14 24.48 0.87 1.75
N TRP A 15 23.54 1.75 1.43
CA TRP A 15 23.83 3.07 0.88
C TRP A 15 24.63 3.90 1.89
N GLN A 16 24.20 3.93 3.15
CA GLN A 16 24.91 4.68 4.19
C GLN A 16 26.34 4.16 4.42
N ALA A 17 26.56 2.86 4.35
CA ALA A 17 27.91 2.28 4.43
C ALA A 17 28.80 2.74 3.25
N SER A 18 28.21 2.88 2.06
CA SER A 18 28.87 3.47 0.89
C SER A 18 29.17 4.96 1.10
N GLU A 19 28.18 5.72 1.59
CA GLU A 19 28.25 7.17 1.84
C GLU A 19 29.26 7.53 2.95
N ASN A 20 29.48 6.62 3.92
CA ASN A 20 30.40 6.85 5.02
C ASN A 20 31.87 6.93 4.58
N ARG A 21 32.20 6.56 3.33
CA ARG A 21 33.50 6.80 2.69
C ARG A 21 33.71 8.24 2.25
N ILE A 22 32.64 9.05 2.24
CA ILE A 22 32.62 10.44 1.79
C ILE A 22 32.76 11.34 3.05
N PRO A 23 33.51 12.46 2.96
CA PRO A 23 33.67 13.40 4.07
C PRO A 23 32.31 13.91 4.60
N ARG A 24 32.27 14.23 5.90
CA ARG A 24 31.02 14.40 6.67
C ARG A 24 30.12 15.53 6.18
N ASP A 25 30.69 16.53 5.54
CA ASP A 25 30.04 17.73 5.00
C ASP A 25 29.15 17.46 3.78
N GLN A 26 29.38 16.36 3.04
CA GLN A 26 28.63 16.03 1.82
C GLN A 26 27.55 14.95 1.98
N ARG A 27 27.28 14.48 3.21
CA ARG A 27 26.42 13.32 3.43
C ARG A 27 24.93 13.68 3.40
N LEU A 28 24.22 13.21 2.38
CA LEU A 28 22.77 13.50 2.20
C LEU A 28 21.84 12.71 3.16
N PHE A 29 22.30 11.57 3.70
CA PHE A 29 21.46 10.60 4.45
C PHE A 29 21.73 10.48 5.97
N VAL A 30 22.37 11.48 6.57
CA VAL A 30 22.58 11.51 8.03
C VAL A 30 21.27 11.82 8.77
N THR A 31 20.35 12.54 8.14
CA THR A 31 19.07 12.95 8.70
C THR A 31 18.02 11.82 8.62
N ASP A 32 17.11 11.74 9.60
CA ASP A 32 16.05 10.73 9.64
C ASP A 32 15.00 10.91 8.53
N ARG A 33 14.81 12.15 8.05
CA ARG A 33 13.81 12.51 7.03
C ARG A 33 13.95 11.71 5.71
N PRO A 34 15.11 11.68 5.03
CA PRO A 34 15.26 10.91 3.79
C PRO A 34 15.10 9.40 4.00
N ARG A 35 15.41 8.86 5.18
CA ARG A 35 15.18 7.44 5.49
C ARG A 35 13.69 7.13 5.57
N ILE A 36 12.93 7.94 6.29
CA ILE A 36 11.48 7.78 6.44
C ILE A 36 10.83 7.87 5.07
N MET A 37 11.19 8.87 4.25
CA MET A 37 10.68 9.01 2.89
C MET A 37 10.94 7.76 2.04
N PHE A 38 12.12 7.16 2.16
CA PHE A 38 12.44 5.93 1.42
C PHE A 38 11.60 4.74 1.90
N ILE A 39 11.40 4.59 3.21
CA ILE A 39 10.53 3.55 3.79
C ILE A 39 9.08 3.76 3.33
N THR A 40 8.58 5.01 3.31
CA THR A 40 7.23 5.34 2.83
C THR A 40 7.05 4.96 1.36
N VAL A 41 8.01 5.29 0.49
CA VAL A 41 7.97 4.90 -0.93
C VAL A 41 7.96 3.38 -1.09
N ALA A 42 8.80 2.66 -0.32
CA ALA A 42 8.85 1.20 -0.36
C ALA A 42 7.57 0.54 0.19
N ALA A 43 6.96 1.10 1.23
CA ALA A 43 5.69 0.63 1.76
C ALA A 43 4.55 0.86 0.75
N ALA A 44 4.50 2.04 0.12
CA ALA A 44 3.51 2.38 -0.90
C ALA A 44 3.61 1.45 -2.12
N SER A 45 4.82 1.17 -2.61
CA SER A 45 5.01 0.23 -3.72
C SER A 45 4.62 -1.20 -3.36
N GLY A 46 4.93 -1.65 -2.14
CA GLY A 46 4.52 -2.96 -1.64
C GLY A 46 3.01 -3.12 -1.48
N LEU A 47 2.31 -2.09 -0.99
CA LEU A 47 0.85 -2.07 -0.89
C LEU A 47 0.20 -2.06 -2.28
N SER A 48 0.78 -1.30 -3.21
CA SER A 48 0.33 -1.25 -4.61
C SER A 48 0.49 -2.59 -5.30
N ALA A 49 1.60 -3.29 -5.07
CA ALA A 49 1.82 -4.65 -5.54
C ALA A 49 0.80 -5.65 -4.94
N ALA A 50 0.44 -5.51 -3.67
CA ALA A 50 -0.51 -6.40 -2.98
C ALA A 50 -1.96 -6.20 -3.45
N PHE A 51 -2.40 -4.95 -3.60
CA PHE A 51 -3.79 -4.62 -3.96
C PHE A 51 -4.00 -4.40 -5.46
N ARG A 52 -2.93 -4.44 -6.27
CA ARG A 52 -2.93 -4.05 -7.69
C ARG A 52 -3.57 -2.69 -7.90
N SER A 53 -3.38 -1.75 -6.97
CA SER A 53 -3.94 -0.40 -7.05
C SER A 53 -2.86 0.60 -6.67
N PRO A 54 -2.25 1.29 -7.64
CA PRO A 54 -1.14 2.21 -7.34
C PRO A 54 -1.59 3.39 -6.49
N LEU A 55 -2.76 3.98 -6.79
CA LEU A 55 -3.26 5.13 -6.02
C LEU A 55 -3.78 4.70 -4.64
N GLY A 56 -4.48 3.56 -4.54
CA GLY A 56 -4.96 3.05 -3.26
C GLY A 56 -3.81 2.73 -2.30
N GLY A 57 -2.75 2.09 -2.81
CA GLY A 57 -1.55 1.78 -2.02
C GLY A 57 -0.81 3.03 -1.53
N VAL A 58 -0.73 4.09 -2.34
CA VAL A 58 -0.10 5.35 -1.94
C VAL A 58 -0.91 6.09 -0.88
N VAL A 59 -2.23 6.25 -1.07
CA VAL A 59 -3.07 6.98 -0.12
C VAL A 59 -3.09 6.29 1.24
N PHE A 60 -3.25 4.96 1.28
CA PHE A 60 -3.16 4.19 2.51
C PHE A 60 -1.80 4.35 3.20
N CYS A 61 -0.71 4.34 2.41
CA CYS A 61 0.63 4.53 2.94
C CYS A 61 0.81 5.93 3.55
N PHE A 62 0.23 6.97 2.94
CA PHE A 62 0.28 8.33 3.48
C PHE A 62 -0.59 8.48 4.74
N GLU A 63 -1.75 7.85 4.79
CA GLU A 63 -2.62 7.85 5.97
C GLU A 63 -1.91 7.26 7.20
N GLU A 64 -1.16 6.16 7.01
CA GLU A 64 -0.47 5.47 8.11
C GLU A 64 0.94 5.98 8.42
N LEU A 65 1.70 6.44 7.42
CA LEU A 65 3.14 6.73 7.58
C LEU A 65 3.52 8.22 7.46
N ALA A 66 2.66 9.07 6.91
CA ALA A 66 3.01 10.47 6.68
C ALA A 66 2.32 11.39 7.70
N THR A 67 3.12 12.09 8.51
CA THR A 67 2.60 13.12 9.42
C THR A 67 2.31 14.44 8.71
N HIS A 68 2.98 14.69 7.57
CA HIS A 68 2.86 15.91 6.79
C HIS A 68 2.77 15.55 5.31
N TRP A 69 1.90 16.27 4.59
CA TRP A 69 1.78 16.13 3.15
C TRP A 69 2.93 16.82 2.42
N ASN A 70 3.75 16.06 1.72
CA ASN A 70 4.79 16.57 0.84
C ASN A 70 4.56 16.07 -0.59
N PHE A 71 4.28 17.01 -1.50
CA PHE A 71 4.00 16.73 -2.90
C PHE A 71 5.15 16.00 -3.62
N GLU A 72 6.39 16.31 -3.27
CA GLU A 72 7.56 15.66 -3.86
C GLU A 72 7.63 14.18 -3.48
N VAL A 73 7.38 13.86 -2.21
CA VAL A 73 7.35 12.47 -1.72
C VAL A 73 6.18 11.72 -2.35
N MET A 74 5.02 12.37 -2.47
CA MET A 74 3.84 11.76 -3.08
C MET A 74 4.12 11.35 -4.53
N ASN A 75 4.71 12.22 -5.34
CA ASN A 75 5.03 11.89 -6.73
C ASN A 75 6.00 10.71 -6.83
N ARG A 76 7.02 10.66 -5.95
CA ARG A 76 7.94 9.53 -5.86
C ARG A 76 7.22 8.23 -5.49
N CYS A 77 6.28 8.29 -4.55
CA CYS A 77 5.45 7.14 -4.17
C CYS A 77 4.57 6.67 -5.34
N ILE A 78 3.90 7.58 -6.06
CA ILE A 78 3.04 7.24 -7.20
C ILE A 78 3.82 6.56 -8.31
N ILE A 79 5.00 7.10 -8.67
CA ILE A 79 5.84 6.51 -9.71
C ILE A 79 6.29 5.10 -9.29
N ALA A 80 6.80 4.94 -8.06
CA ALA A 80 7.23 3.63 -7.56
C ALA A 80 6.07 2.61 -7.47
N ALA A 81 4.89 3.07 -7.05
CA ALA A 81 3.66 2.27 -6.98
C ALA A 81 3.17 1.81 -8.36
N ALA A 82 3.22 2.69 -9.35
CA ALA A 82 2.86 2.37 -10.73
C ALA A 82 3.80 1.31 -11.31
N PHE A 83 5.12 1.48 -11.16
CA PHE A 83 6.10 0.48 -11.59
C PHE A 83 5.89 -0.86 -10.90
N ALA A 84 5.69 -0.87 -9.57
CA ALA A 84 5.43 -2.11 -8.84
C ALA A 84 4.17 -2.83 -9.35
N SER A 85 3.10 -2.09 -9.64
CA SER A 85 1.87 -2.66 -10.20
C SER A 85 2.07 -3.25 -11.59
N ILE A 86 2.83 -2.56 -12.45
CA ILE A 86 3.18 -3.04 -13.80
C ILE A 86 4.03 -4.31 -13.72
N ILE A 87 5.05 -4.33 -12.85
CA ILE A 87 5.92 -5.50 -12.66
C ILE A 87 5.10 -6.71 -12.23
N VAL A 88 4.21 -6.55 -11.24
CA VAL A 88 3.33 -7.64 -10.79
C VAL A 88 2.43 -8.12 -11.93
N CYS A 89 1.85 -7.20 -12.71
CA CYS A 89 1.02 -7.55 -13.86
C CYS A 89 1.81 -8.36 -14.90
N TYR A 90 3.05 -7.95 -15.20
CA TYR A 90 3.91 -8.65 -16.14
C TYR A 90 4.34 -10.04 -15.63
N CYS A 91 4.71 -10.13 -14.35
CA CYS A 91 5.06 -11.41 -13.72
C CYS A 91 3.88 -12.40 -13.74
N MET A 92 2.65 -11.93 -13.50
CA MET A 92 1.45 -12.78 -13.55
C MET A 92 1.07 -13.15 -14.98
N ALA A 93 1.14 -12.21 -15.94
CA ALA A 93 0.86 -12.48 -17.35
C ALA A 93 1.81 -13.53 -17.95
N GLY A 94 3.03 -13.67 -17.44
CA GLY A 94 3.97 -14.72 -17.83
C GLY A 94 3.66 -16.12 -17.27
N GLN A 95 2.72 -16.24 -16.32
CA GLN A 95 2.31 -17.52 -15.74
C GLN A 95 1.04 -18.11 -16.40
N ASP A 96 0.26 -17.27 -17.08
CA ASP A 96 -0.93 -17.69 -17.84
C ASP A 96 -0.51 -18.19 -19.24
N VAL A 97 0.16 -19.35 -19.29
CA VAL A 97 0.60 -20.00 -20.55
C VAL A 97 -0.56 -20.71 -21.29
N GLU A 98 -1.78 -20.68 -20.74
CA GLU A 98 -2.89 -21.46 -21.28
C GLU A 98 -4.22 -20.74 -21.11
N ASP A 99 -4.40 -19.60 -21.78
CA ASP A 99 -5.76 -19.07 -21.96
C ASP A 99 -6.02 -18.56 -23.37
N SER A 100 -6.96 -19.23 -24.03
CA SER A 100 -7.34 -19.07 -25.44
C SER A 100 -8.19 -17.82 -25.70
N THR A 101 -8.09 -16.80 -24.84
CA THR A 101 -9.02 -15.67 -24.78
C THR A 101 -8.58 -14.44 -25.58
N GLY A 102 -7.46 -14.50 -26.32
CA GLY A 102 -7.06 -13.43 -27.25
C GLY A 102 -6.76 -12.09 -26.56
N ARG A 103 -6.60 -12.07 -25.24
CA ARG A 103 -6.19 -10.86 -24.49
C ARG A 103 -4.74 -10.57 -24.81
N HIS A 104 -4.47 -9.34 -25.22
CA HIS A 104 -3.12 -8.93 -25.56
C HIS A 104 -2.25 -8.95 -24.28
N PRO A 105 -0.99 -9.40 -24.34
CA PRO A 105 -0.07 -9.39 -23.20
C PRO A 105 0.22 -7.98 -22.65
N PHE A 106 -0.35 -6.94 -23.27
CA PHE A 106 -0.24 -5.53 -22.90
C PHE A 106 -1.57 -4.90 -22.46
N ASP A 107 -2.64 -5.68 -22.26
CA ASP A 107 -3.83 -5.18 -21.57
C ASP A 107 -3.50 -5.01 -20.08
N ILE A 108 -2.89 -3.87 -19.75
CA ILE A 108 -2.56 -3.47 -18.39
C ILE A 108 -3.86 -3.04 -17.71
N SER A 109 -4.71 -4.01 -17.41
CA SER A 109 -5.82 -3.82 -16.48
C SER A 109 -5.21 -3.76 -15.07
N ILE A 110 -4.76 -2.55 -14.68
CA ILE A 110 -4.24 -2.29 -13.33
C ILE A 110 -5.27 -2.74 -12.28
N VAL A 111 -6.56 -2.60 -12.57
CA VAL A 111 -7.65 -3.17 -11.79
C VAL A 111 -8.59 -3.87 -12.76
N SER A 112 -8.51 -5.20 -12.84
CA SER A 112 -9.58 -6.00 -13.43
C SER A 112 -10.79 -5.98 -12.50
N LEU A 113 -11.52 -4.86 -12.51
CA LEU A 113 -12.89 -4.76 -11.99
C LEU A 113 -13.84 -5.72 -12.74
N GLU A 114 -13.36 -6.41 -13.80
CA GLU A 114 -14.06 -7.49 -14.49
C GLU A 114 -14.44 -8.66 -13.57
N SER A 115 -13.71 -8.91 -12.47
CA SER A 115 -14.08 -9.95 -11.49
C SER A 115 -15.33 -9.56 -10.68
N ILE A 116 -15.68 -8.27 -10.63
CA ILE A 116 -16.96 -7.78 -10.11
C ILE A 116 -17.96 -7.74 -11.29
N GLY A 117 -18.20 -8.92 -11.87
CA GLY A 117 -19.30 -9.24 -12.76
C GLY A 117 -19.63 -8.26 -13.90
N HIS A 118 -19.04 -8.45 -15.08
CA HIS A 118 -19.66 -8.23 -16.41
C HIS A 118 -20.40 -6.90 -16.74
N SER A 119 -20.40 -5.89 -15.87
CA SER A 119 -21.22 -4.67 -16.01
C SER A 119 -20.40 -3.38 -16.07
N ALA A 120 -19.12 -3.46 -16.44
CA ALA A 120 -18.27 -2.28 -16.63
C ALA A 120 -18.67 -1.39 -17.84
N ARG A 121 -19.74 -1.75 -18.60
CA ARG A 121 -20.22 -0.93 -19.73
C ARG A 121 -21.22 0.16 -19.33
N ILE A 122 -21.70 0.18 -18.07
CA ILE A 122 -22.66 1.18 -17.62
C ILE A 122 -22.13 1.78 -16.31
N PRO A 123 -21.80 3.09 -16.27
CA PRO A 123 -21.46 3.72 -15.00
C PRO A 123 -22.67 3.60 -14.06
N PRO A 124 -22.51 3.11 -12.81
CA PRO A 124 -23.62 3.07 -11.88
C PRO A 124 -24.06 4.51 -11.59
N ILE A 125 -25.21 4.90 -12.14
CA ILE A 125 -25.82 6.20 -11.84
C ILE A 125 -26.50 6.06 -10.49
N PHE A 126 -25.81 6.47 -9.42
CA PHE A 126 -26.35 6.41 -8.08
C PHE A 126 -27.49 7.41 -7.91
N ARG A 127 -28.63 6.96 -7.39
CA ARG A 127 -29.72 7.86 -6.99
C ARG A 127 -29.42 8.44 -5.60
N MET A 128 -29.90 9.66 -5.30
CA MET A 128 -29.65 10.30 -4.00
C MET A 128 -30.08 9.44 -2.79
N TRP A 129 -31.13 8.60 -2.93
CA TRP A 129 -31.57 7.71 -1.85
C TRP A 129 -30.58 6.57 -1.55
N GLU A 130 -29.81 6.11 -2.54
CA GLU A 130 -28.82 5.04 -2.38
C GLU A 130 -27.64 5.51 -1.52
N ILE A 131 -27.30 6.80 -1.58
CA ILE A 131 -26.25 7.40 -0.75
C ILE A 131 -26.61 7.28 0.74
N PHE A 132 -27.87 7.50 1.13
CA PHE A 132 -28.30 7.32 2.52
C PHE A 132 -28.17 5.87 3.00
N VAL A 133 -28.47 4.91 2.12
CA VAL A 133 -28.29 3.48 2.42
C VAL A 133 -26.81 3.13 2.58
N LEU A 134 -25.94 3.65 1.71
CA LEU A 134 -24.49 3.46 1.80
C LEU A 134 -23.92 4.06 3.10
N VAL A 135 -24.37 5.24 3.50
CA VAL A 135 -23.99 5.86 4.78
C VAL A 135 -24.44 5.01 5.97
N PHE A 136 -25.66 4.46 5.93
CA PHE A 136 -26.16 3.60 6.99
C PHE A 136 -25.35 2.30 7.11
N ILE A 137 -25.06 1.63 5.98
CA ILE A 137 -24.21 0.43 5.96
C ILE A 137 -22.80 0.76 6.47
N GLY A 138 -22.24 1.91 6.06
CA GLY A 138 -20.95 2.40 6.55
C GLY A 138 -20.94 2.63 8.07
N ALA A 139 -22.01 3.19 8.63
CA ALA A 139 -22.15 3.39 10.07
C ALA A 139 -22.20 2.06 10.83
N VAL A 140 -23.01 1.10 10.34
CA VAL A 140 -23.07 -0.25 10.94
C VAL A 140 -21.71 -0.95 10.86
N GLY A 141 -21.05 -0.90 9.70
CA GLY A 141 -19.70 -1.44 9.51
C GLY A 141 -18.68 -0.81 10.46
N GLY A 142 -18.76 0.51 10.68
CA GLY A 142 -17.91 1.24 11.62
C GLY A 142 -18.11 0.79 13.07
N VAL A 143 -19.35 0.58 13.51
CA VAL A 143 -19.65 0.07 14.87
C VAL A 143 -19.11 -1.35 15.08
N VAL A 144 -19.29 -2.23 14.09
CA VAL A 144 -18.75 -3.60 14.12
C VAL A 144 -17.22 -3.56 14.14
N GLY A 145 -16.59 -2.72 13.31
CA GLY A 145 -15.14 -2.53 13.28
C GLY A 145 -14.58 -2.01 14.60
N ALA A 146 -15.20 -0.99 15.19
CA ALA A 146 -14.81 -0.46 16.51
C ALA A 146 -14.89 -1.51 17.61
N THR A 147 -15.96 -2.32 17.60
CA THR A 147 -16.13 -3.44 18.55
C THR A 147 -15.02 -4.48 18.39
N PHE A 148 -14.67 -4.83 17.15
CA PHE A 148 -13.58 -5.75 16.85
C PHE A 148 -12.20 -5.23 17.32
N VAL A 149 -11.90 -3.95 17.06
CA VAL A 149 -10.65 -3.30 17.54
C VAL A 149 -10.61 -3.26 19.08
N GLY A 150 -11.76 -2.99 19.72
CA GLY A 150 -11.87 -3.02 21.19
C GLY A 150 -11.60 -4.40 21.77
N LEU A 151 -12.17 -5.45 21.16
CA LEU A 151 -12.00 -6.83 21.59
C LEU A 151 -10.55 -7.30 21.42
N THR A 152 -9.95 -7.06 20.25
CA THR A 152 -8.54 -7.43 19.98
C THR A 152 -7.56 -6.69 20.89
N SER A 153 -7.84 -5.41 21.19
CA SER A 153 -7.08 -4.62 22.16
C SER A 153 -7.23 -5.15 23.60
N TRP A 154 -8.43 -5.60 23.97
CA TRP A 154 -8.66 -6.25 25.27
C TRP A 154 -7.92 -7.58 25.38
N MET A 155 -8.04 -8.46 24.38
CA MET A 155 -7.30 -9.73 24.33
C MET A 155 -5.79 -9.51 24.41
N SER A 156 -5.26 -8.51 23.69
CA SER A 156 -3.84 -8.17 23.72
C SER A 156 -3.36 -7.72 25.09
N ARG A 157 -4.20 -6.98 25.84
CA ARG A 157 -3.90 -6.59 27.24
C ARG A 157 -3.97 -7.78 28.19
N MET A 158 -4.97 -8.66 28.03
CA MET A 158 -5.11 -9.86 28.86
C MET A 158 -3.93 -10.81 28.66
N ARG A 159 -3.46 -11.00 27.43
CA ARG A 159 -2.27 -11.80 27.13
C ARG A 159 -1.03 -11.34 27.90
N LYS A 160 -0.76 -10.03 27.93
CA LYS A 160 0.37 -9.44 28.67
C LYS A 160 0.25 -9.59 30.18
N ARG A 161 -0.97 -9.75 30.71
CA ARG A 161 -1.20 -9.99 32.15
C ARG A 161 -1.00 -11.45 32.53
N ILE A 162 -1.33 -12.37 31.62
CA ILE A 162 -1.23 -13.82 31.86
C ILE A 162 0.22 -14.30 31.66
N PHE A 163 0.94 -13.73 30.70
CA PHE A 163 2.34 -14.03 30.43
C PHE A 163 3.17 -12.73 30.55
N PRO A 164 3.55 -12.32 31.77
CA PRO A 164 4.53 -11.26 31.93
C PRO A 164 5.89 -11.75 31.42
N ASP A 165 6.50 -10.99 30.50
CA ASP A 165 7.84 -11.25 29.99
C ASP A 165 8.85 -11.02 31.15
N GLU A 166 9.54 -12.08 31.61
CA GLU A 166 10.65 -11.99 32.58
C GLU A 166 11.88 -11.28 31.99
#